data_AF-A0A0C2N0Q4-F1
#
_entry.id   AF-A0A0C2N0Q4-F1
#
_cell.length_a   1.000
_cell.length_b   1.000
_cell.length_c   1.000
_cell.angle_alpha   90.00
_cell.angle_beta   90.00
_cell.angle_gamma   90.00
#
_symmetry.space_group_name_H-M   'P 1'
#
loop_
_entity.id
_entity.type
_entity.pdbx_description
1 polymer ?
#
loop_
_entity_poly.entity_id
_entity_poly.type
_entity_poly.pdbx_seq_one_letter_code
_entity_poly.pdbx_strand_id
1 'polypeptide(L)'
;MAGSSDLTIILTEKGKPQLIYYGHSYRINRRNESIDKIYWRCVRKECKANVRARNSFPYQNPLNCREFLLPDEFKITHRNERFLLSDTYQVDRGGIIIFRTDRGKQLMSRSNRVFFDGTFKTVPEIFYQLFTIHCDISGNVLPCAFVLMEKNYL
;
A
#
# COMPACT_ATOMS: atom_id res chain seq x y z
N MET A 1 -4.73 6.85 21.13
CA MET A 1 -4.11 5.53 21.37
C MET A 1 -4.16 4.79 20.05
N ALA A 2 -3.05 4.85 19.30
CA ALA A 2 -2.98 4.35 17.94
C ALA A 2 -3.10 2.82 17.93
N GLY A 3 -4.01 2.30 17.10
CA GLY A 3 -4.17 0.88 16.89
C GLY A 3 -2.94 0.33 16.19
N SER A 4 -1.98 -0.16 16.98
CA SER A 4 -0.95 -1.09 16.52
C SER A 4 -1.67 -2.20 15.75
N SER A 5 -1.45 -2.26 14.44
CA SER A 5 -1.91 -3.37 13.63
C SER A 5 -1.20 -4.62 14.13
N ASP A 6 -1.92 -5.37 14.97
CA ASP A 6 -1.42 -6.50 15.75
C ASP A 6 -1.17 -7.70 14.83
N LEU A 7 -0.10 -7.61 14.04
CA LEU A 7 0.41 -8.65 13.16
C LEU A 7 1.65 -9.24 13.81
N THR A 8 1.60 -10.51 14.18
CA THR A 8 2.74 -11.20 14.79
C THR A 8 2.79 -12.64 14.33
N ILE A 9 3.98 -13.14 13.99
CA ILE A 9 4.20 -14.56 13.74
C ILE A 9 4.75 -15.18 15.02
N ILE A 10 4.01 -16.13 15.59
CA ILE A 10 4.41 -16.91 16.76
C ILE A 10 4.75 -18.34 16.35
N LEU A 11 5.50 -19.04 17.20
CA LEU A 11 5.68 -20.48 17.10
C LEU A 11 4.66 -21.17 17.99
N THR A 12 3.95 -22.16 17.44
CA THR A 12 3.13 -23.09 18.23
C THR A 12 4.02 -23.96 19.12
N GLU A 13 3.42 -24.65 20.09
CA GLU A 13 4.13 -25.64 20.93
C GLU A 13 4.85 -26.73 20.11
N LYS A 14 4.37 -27.01 18.89
CA LYS A 14 5.00 -27.96 17.94
C LYS A 14 6.05 -27.29 17.03
N GLY A 15 6.49 -26.07 17.36
CA GLY A 15 7.46 -25.30 16.57
C GLY A 15 6.97 -24.81 15.21
N LYS A 16 5.67 -24.93 14.90
CA LYS A 16 5.13 -24.47 13.61
C LYS A 16 4.77 -22.98 13.64
N PRO A 17 5.03 -22.22 12.57
CA PRO A 17 4.63 -20.81 12.50
C PRO A 17 3.11 -20.66 12.49
N GLN A 18 2.61 -19.71 13.26
CA GLN A 18 1.21 -19.28 13.27
C GLN A 18 1.16 -17.75 13.24
N LEU A 19 0.38 -17.20 12.33
CA LEU A 19 0.16 -15.76 12.22
C LEU A 19 -1.00 -15.36 13.13
N ILE A 20 -0.77 -14.37 13.98
CA ILE A 20 -1.79 -13.64 14.72
C ILE A 20 -2.01 -12.32 13.99
N TYR A 21 -3.26 -12.04 13.62
CA TYR A 21 -3.65 -10.81 12.93
C TYR A 21 -4.97 -10.32 13.49
N TYR A 22 -4.95 -9.16 14.16
CA TYR A 22 -6.11 -8.60 14.88
C TYR A 22 -6.76 -9.61 15.84
N GLY A 23 -5.94 -10.33 16.62
CA GLY A 23 -6.41 -11.36 17.56
C GLY A 23 -6.91 -12.66 16.91
N HIS A 24 -6.90 -12.77 15.58
CA HIS A 24 -7.27 -14.00 14.87
C HIS A 24 -6.03 -14.82 14.50
N SER A 25 -6.12 -16.14 14.66
CA SER A 25 -5.02 -17.06 14.36
C SER A 25 -5.15 -17.68 12.96
N TYR A 26 -4.04 -17.74 12.26
CA TYR A 26 -3.93 -18.30 10.92
C TYR A 26 -2.74 -19.24 10.82
N ARG A 27 -2.94 -20.39 10.16
CA ARG A 27 -1.89 -21.36 9.84
C ARG A 27 -1.45 -21.21 8.40
N ILE A 28 -0.23 -21.65 8.10
CA ILE A 28 0.28 -21.68 6.72
C ILE A 28 -0.59 -22.64 5.90
N ASN A 29 -1.10 -22.14 4.78
CA ASN A 29 -1.80 -22.92 3.76
C ASN A 29 -0.89 -23.24 2.58
N ARG A 30 -0.14 -22.25 2.08
CA ARG A 30 0.80 -22.39 0.96
C ARG A 30 1.92 -21.36 1.03
N ARG A 31 3.11 -21.70 0.54
CA ARG A 31 4.21 -20.75 0.28
C ARG A 31 4.42 -20.61 -1.24
N ASN A 32 4.84 -19.44 -1.68
CA ASN A 32 5.32 -19.18 -3.02
C ASN A 32 6.63 -18.40 -2.93
N GLU A 33 7.74 -19.13 -3.01
CA GLU A 33 9.09 -18.60 -2.82
C GLU A 33 9.52 -17.66 -3.95
N SER A 34 9.07 -17.91 -5.19
CA SER A 34 9.46 -17.08 -6.34
C SER A 34 8.97 -15.63 -6.26
N ILE A 35 7.94 -15.37 -5.45
CA ILE A 35 7.38 -14.03 -5.22
C ILE A 35 7.38 -13.64 -3.74
N ASP A 36 8.14 -14.35 -2.92
CA ASP A 36 8.21 -14.21 -1.46
C ASP A 36 6.84 -14.04 -0.78
N LYS A 37 5.88 -14.93 -1.05
CA LYS A 37 4.53 -14.86 -0.46
C LYS A 37 4.17 -16.10 0.36
N ILE A 38 3.56 -15.87 1.52
CA ILE A 38 2.87 -16.89 2.30
C ILE A 38 1.36 -16.63 2.26
N TYR A 39 0.63 -17.71 2.01
CA TYR A 39 -0.82 -17.77 2.12
C TYR A 39 -1.17 -18.43 3.45
N TRP A 40 -1.83 -17.66 4.32
CA TRP A 40 -2.29 -18.09 5.62
C TRP A 40 -3.80 -18.32 5.58
N ARG A 41 -4.29 -19.36 6.25
CA ARG A 41 -5.71 -19.69 6.39
C ARG A 41 -6.09 -19.68 7.85
N CYS A 42 -7.26 -19.12 8.17
CA CYS A 42 -7.77 -19.11 9.54
C CYS A 42 -7.82 -20.54 10.11
N VAL A 43 -7.49 -20.70 11.39
CA VAL A 43 -7.46 -22.02 12.04
C VAL A 43 -8.86 -22.58 12.32
N ARG A 44 -9.90 -21.73 12.38
CA ARG A 44 -11.29 -22.15 12.61
C ARG A 44 -11.81 -22.93 11.40
N LYS A 45 -12.28 -24.17 11.61
CA LYS A 45 -12.66 -25.12 10.54
C LYS A 45 -13.59 -24.55 9.47
N GLU A 46 -14.56 -23.75 9.88
CA GLU A 46 -15.58 -23.18 8.98
C GLU A 46 -15.23 -21.78 8.47
N CYS A 47 -14.13 -21.19 8.96
CA CYS A 47 -13.73 -19.85 8.54
C CYS A 47 -12.98 -19.90 7.21
N LYS A 48 -13.50 -19.18 6.22
CA LYS A 48 -12.90 -19.06 4.88
C LYS A 48 -11.86 -17.95 4.76
N ALA A 49 -11.57 -17.22 5.85
CA ALA A 49 -10.64 -16.10 5.83
C ALA A 49 -9.21 -16.56 5.51
N ASN A 50 -8.53 -15.80 4.64
CA ASN A 50 -7.13 -16.00 4.30
C ASN A 50 -6.38 -14.67 4.40
N VAL A 51 -5.13 -14.73 4.85
CA VAL A 51 -4.21 -13.59 4.87
C VAL A 51 -3.06 -13.89 3.92
N ARG A 52 -2.62 -12.88 3.18
CA ARG A 52 -1.45 -12.96 2.30
C ARG A 52 -0.41 -12.01 2.86
N ALA A 53 0.75 -12.53 3.21
CA ALA A 53 1.86 -11.73 3.72
C ALA A 53 3.14 -12.13 2.98
N ARG A 54 4.09 -11.20 2.86
CA ARG A 54 5.44 -11.57 2.44
C ARG A 54 6.16 -12.33 3.55
N ASN A 55 7.16 -13.13 3.22
CA ASN A 55 7.93 -13.88 4.22
C ASN A 55 8.85 -12.90 4.97
N SER A 56 9.40 -11.92 4.25
CA SER A 56 10.03 -10.73 4.81
C SER A 56 9.56 -9.49 4.05
N PHE A 57 9.24 -8.42 4.79
CA PHE A 57 9.19 -7.09 4.20
C PHE A 57 10.49 -6.40 4.63
N PRO A 58 11.44 -6.17 3.71
CA PRO A 58 12.74 -5.59 4.09
C PRO A 58 12.60 -4.13 4.54
N TYR A 59 11.45 -3.50 4.27
CA TYR A 59 11.16 -2.13 4.66
C TYR A 59 10.45 -2.10 6.00
N GLN A 60 11.03 -1.37 6.94
CA GLN A 60 10.36 -1.03 8.18
C GLN A 60 9.29 0.03 7.87
N ASN A 61 8.15 -0.02 8.57
CA ASN A 61 7.24 1.11 8.56
C ASN A 61 7.98 2.29 9.21
N PRO A 62 8.05 3.45 8.56
CA PRO A 62 8.72 4.60 9.16
C PRO A 62 7.95 5.04 10.41
N LEU A 63 8.68 5.48 11.44
CA LEU A 63 8.07 5.93 12.69
C LEU A 63 7.41 7.30 12.55
N ASN A 64 7.88 8.11 11.60
CA ASN A 64 7.38 9.45 11.33
C ASN A 64 7.66 9.85 9.87
N CYS A 65 7.12 10.99 9.44
CA CYS A 65 7.25 11.48 8.06
C CYS A 65 8.72 11.76 7.65
N ARG A 66 9.61 12.15 8.57
CA ARG A 66 11.01 12.48 8.26
C ARG A 66 11.87 11.25 7.94
N GLU A 67 11.45 10.08 8.43
CA GLU A 67 12.14 8.82 8.17
C GLU A 67 11.60 8.09 6.94
N PHE A 68 10.50 8.57 6.36
CA PHE A 68 9.94 7.94 5.17
C PHE A 68 10.86 8.15 3.97
N LEU A 69 11.46 7.06 3.50
CA LEU A 69 12.22 6.99 2.26
C LEU A 69 11.49 6.05 1.32
N LEU A 70 11.20 6.49 0.10
CA LEU A 70 10.58 5.66 -0.93
C LEU A 70 11.64 4.80 -1.63
N PRO A 71 11.61 3.45 -1.47
CA PRO A 71 12.53 2.54 -2.16
C PRO A 71 12.38 2.61 -3.69
N ASP A 72 13.49 2.40 -4.39
CA ASP A 72 13.54 2.54 -5.86
C ASP A 72 12.61 1.58 -6.60
N GLU A 73 12.38 0.37 -6.08
CA GLU A 73 11.45 -0.57 -6.76
C GLU A 73 9.99 -0.11 -6.75
N PHE A 74 9.61 0.82 -5.85
CA PHE A 74 8.27 1.39 -5.80
C PHE A 74 8.14 2.63 -6.69
N LYS A 75 9.25 3.11 -7.27
CA LYS A 75 9.26 4.20 -8.25
C LYS A 75 8.91 3.72 -9.65
N ILE A 76 8.80 2.42 -9.86
CA ILE A 76 8.48 1.78 -11.13
C ILE A 76 7.28 0.83 -11.01
N THR A 77 6.61 0.55 -12.13
CA THR A 77 5.52 -0.43 -12.18
C THR A 77 6.07 -1.85 -12.30
N HIS A 78 5.21 -2.86 -12.14
CA HIS A 78 5.55 -4.26 -12.43
C HIS A 78 5.92 -4.53 -13.91
N ARG A 79 5.65 -3.58 -14.81
CA ARG A 79 6.06 -3.62 -16.22
C ARG A 79 7.34 -2.82 -16.47
N ASN A 80 8.06 -2.43 -15.41
CA ASN A 80 9.28 -1.63 -15.47
C ASN A 80 9.09 -0.25 -16.10
N GLU A 81 7.90 0.34 -15.93
CA GLU A 81 7.60 1.70 -16.40
C GLU A 81 7.77 2.70 -15.27
N ARG A 82 8.19 3.93 -15.58
CA ARG A 82 8.27 5.01 -14.58
C ARG A 82 6.89 5.24 -13.95
N PHE A 83 6.85 5.16 -12.62
CA PHE A 83 5.65 5.38 -11.83
C PHE A 83 5.76 6.62 -10.96
N LEU A 84 6.90 6.84 -10.29
CA LEU A 84 7.14 8.09 -9.58
C LEU A 84 7.29 9.24 -10.57
N LEU A 85 6.48 10.28 -10.41
CA LEU A 85 6.57 11.50 -11.18
C LEU A 85 7.36 12.58 -10.44
N SER A 86 7.05 12.76 -9.17
CA SER A 86 7.65 13.78 -8.33
C SER A 86 7.59 13.32 -6.89
N ASP A 87 8.66 13.58 -6.16
CA ASP A 87 8.75 13.39 -4.72
C ASP A 87 9.33 14.68 -4.15
N THR A 88 8.46 15.51 -3.58
CA THR A 88 8.85 16.71 -2.82
C THR A 88 8.64 16.51 -1.33
N TYR A 89 8.43 15.26 -0.91
CA TYR A 89 8.24 14.91 0.48
C TYR A 89 9.49 15.31 1.27
N GLN A 90 9.31 15.87 2.47
CA GLN A 90 10.37 16.41 3.34
C GLN A 90 11.05 17.73 2.89
N VAL A 91 10.57 18.42 1.85
CA VAL A 91 11.05 19.77 1.51
C VAL A 91 10.25 20.82 2.29
N ASP A 92 10.62 21.10 3.54
CA ASP A 92 10.22 22.18 4.49
C ASP A 92 8.78 22.76 4.54
N ARG A 93 7.84 22.41 3.66
CA ARG A 93 6.44 22.88 3.61
C ARG A 93 5.58 21.92 2.79
N GLY A 94 4.87 21.00 3.44
CA GLY A 94 3.74 20.27 2.83
C GLY A 94 4.10 19.46 1.60
N GLY A 95 5.08 18.55 1.75
CA GLY A 95 5.56 17.75 0.65
C GLY A 95 4.49 16.83 0.06
N ILE A 96 4.62 16.53 -1.23
CA ILE A 96 3.72 15.62 -1.94
C ILE A 96 4.52 14.60 -2.73
N ILE A 97 3.96 13.39 -2.84
CA ILE A 97 4.50 12.33 -3.69
C ILE A 97 3.47 12.02 -4.76
N ILE A 98 3.85 12.23 -6.01
CA ILE A 98 2.96 12.02 -7.16
C ILE A 98 3.41 10.76 -7.89
N PHE A 99 2.49 9.79 -7.97
CA PHE A 99 2.64 8.59 -8.78
C PHE A 99 1.74 8.65 -10.00
N ARG A 100 2.34 8.56 -11.18
CA ARG A 100 1.64 8.61 -12.47
C ARG A 100 2.53 8.09 -13.59
N THR A 101 2.01 7.13 -14.35
CA THR A 101 2.65 6.61 -15.57
C THR A 101 2.40 7.53 -16.77
N ASP A 102 3.22 7.43 -17.81
CA ASP A 102 2.97 8.18 -19.06
C ASP A 102 1.68 7.75 -19.75
N ARG A 103 1.28 6.48 -19.59
CA ARG A 103 -0.05 6.02 -20.01
C ARG A 103 -1.17 6.75 -19.26
N GLY A 104 -1.05 6.89 -17.94
CA GLY A 104 -2.00 7.67 -17.13
C GLY A 104 -2.11 9.13 -17.61
N LYS A 105 -0.98 9.76 -17.97
CA LYS A 105 -0.97 11.11 -18.59
C LYS A 105 -1.76 11.15 -19.89
N GLN A 106 -1.49 10.22 -20.81
CA GLN A 106 -2.18 10.17 -22.09
C GLN A 106 -3.69 9.94 -21.93
N LEU A 107 -4.09 9.10 -20.98
CA LEU A 107 -5.49 8.84 -20.68
C LEU A 107 -6.17 10.10 -20.12
N MET A 108 -5.53 10.79 -19.17
CA MET A 108 -6.02 12.07 -18.64
C MET A 108 -6.17 13.13 -19.74
N SER A 109 -5.20 13.25 -20.66
CA SER A 109 -5.25 14.23 -21.75
C SER A 109 -6.31 13.93 -22.82
N ARG A 110 -6.75 12.68 -22.94
CA ARG A 110 -7.75 12.26 -23.94
C ARG A 110 -9.14 12.06 -23.36
N SER A 111 -9.26 12.06 -22.04
CA SER A 111 -10.54 11.80 -21.37
C SER A 111 -11.42 13.05 -21.40
N ASN A 112 -12.69 12.87 -21.76
CA ASN A 112 -13.70 13.93 -21.65
C ASN A 112 -14.26 14.07 -20.23
N ARG A 113 -13.98 13.10 -19.34
CA ARG A 113 -14.48 13.07 -17.95
C ARG A 113 -13.36 12.67 -17.01
N VAL A 114 -13.05 13.55 -16.08
CA VAL A 114 -12.05 13.33 -15.02
C VAL A 114 -12.75 13.44 -13.68
N PHE A 115 -12.46 12.50 -12.79
CA PHE A 115 -12.99 12.46 -11.44
C PHE A 115 -11.84 12.55 -10.44
N PHE A 116 -12.15 13.07 -9.27
CA PHE A 116 -11.19 13.23 -8.19
C PHE A 116 -11.78 12.61 -6.93
N ASP A 117 -10.97 11.85 -6.21
CA ASP A 117 -11.36 11.28 -4.92
C ASP A 117 -10.22 11.41 -3.92
N GLY A 118 -10.57 11.65 -2.67
CA GLY A 118 -9.64 11.89 -1.58
C GLY A 118 -10.03 11.09 -0.35
N THR A 119 -9.15 10.20 0.10
CA THR A 119 -9.37 9.38 1.29
C THR A 119 -8.38 9.73 2.40
N PHE A 120 -8.92 10.07 3.56
CA PHE A 120 -8.18 10.32 4.80
C PHE A 120 -8.13 9.09 5.71
N LYS A 121 -9.20 8.26 5.73
CA LYS A 121 -9.34 7.16 6.70
C LYS A 121 -8.48 5.95 6.40
N THR A 122 -7.99 5.81 5.17
CA THR A 122 -7.27 4.61 4.70
C THR A 122 -5.77 4.84 4.50
N VAL A 123 -5.29 6.06 4.76
CA VAL A 123 -3.88 6.41 4.54
C VAL A 123 -3.09 6.22 5.84
N PRO A 124 -1.83 5.71 5.79
CA PRO A 124 -0.99 5.61 6.99
C PRO A 124 -0.83 6.97 7.68
N GLU A 125 -0.75 6.99 9.03
CA GLU A 125 -0.73 8.23 9.84
C GLU A 125 0.43 9.20 9.50
N ILE A 126 1.51 8.70 8.88
CA ILE A 126 2.62 9.51 8.38
C ILE A 126 2.20 10.44 7.21
N PHE A 127 1.11 10.12 6.53
CA PHE A 127 0.52 10.94 5.47
C PHE A 127 -0.83 11.51 5.93
N TYR A 128 -1.20 12.65 5.37
CA TYR A 128 -2.47 13.29 5.65
C TYR A 128 -3.62 12.74 4.82
N GLN A 129 -3.38 12.58 3.51
CA GLN A 129 -4.41 12.19 2.57
C GLN A 129 -3.78 11.45 1.39
N LEU A 130 -4.52 10.47 0.86
CA LEU A 130 -4.32 9.97 -0.50
C LEU A 130 -5.37 10.61 -1.41
N PHE A 131 -4.91 11.43 -2.36
CA PHE A 131 -5.72 11.99 -3.43
C PHE A 131 -5.50 11.21 -4.73
N THR A 132 -6.58 10.97 -5.48
CA THR A 132 -6.56 10.14 -6.69
C THR A 132 -7.30 10.83 -7.82
N ILE A 133 -6.73 10.72 -9.02
CA ILE A 133 -7.33 11.23 -10.26
C ILE A 133 -7.76 10.04 -11.09
N HIS A 134 -9.02 10.03 -11.51
CA HIS A 134 -9.62 8.96 -12.32
C HIS A 134 -10.10 9.48 -13.65
N CYS A 135 -10.10 8.63 -14.68
CA CYS A 135 -10.62 8.96 -15.99
C CYS A 135 -11.64 7.93 -16.46
N ASP A 136 -12.65 8.41 -17.18
CA ASP A 136 -13.58 7.54 -17.92
C ASP A 136 -12.91 7.02 -19.19
N ILE A 137 -12.82 5.69 -19.29
CA ILE A 137 -12.30 4.98 -20.44
C ILE A 137 -13.38 4.01 -20.91
N SER A 138 -14.13 4.42 -21.93
CA SER A 138 -15.21 3.63 -22.53
C SER A 138 -16.25 3.17 -21.49
N GLY A 139 -16.67 4.07 -20.60
CA GLY A 139 -17.63 3.81 -19.53
C GLY A 139 -17.03 3.24 -18.25
N ASN A 140 -15.71 3.03 -18.19
CA ASN A 140 -15.02 2.52 -17.00
C ASN A 140 -14.19 3.63 -16.35
N VAL A 141 -14.44 3.91 -15.07
CA VAL A 141 -13.67 4.88 -14.30
C VAL A 141 -12.44 4.21 -13.71
N LEU A 142 -11.25 4.60 -14.17
CA LEU A 142 -9.97 4.01 -13.74
C LEU A 142 -9.03 5.06 -13.13
N PRO A 143 -8.28 4.72 -12.06
CA PRO A 143 -7.29 5.61 -11.48
C PRO A 143 -6.11 5.79 -12.43
N CYS A 144 -5.72 7.04 -12.66
CA CYS A 144 -4.64 7.43 -13.57
C CYS A 144 -3.48 8.14 -12.85
N ALA A 145 -3.71 8.69 -11.66
CA ALA A 145 -2.67 9.26 -10.81
C ALA A 145 -3.03 9.14 -9.33
N PHE A 146 -2.00 9.05 -8.49
CA PHE A 146 -2.10 9.00 -7.04
C PHE A 146 -1.19 10.08 -6.45
N VAL A 147 -1.66 10.78 -5.44
CA VAL A 147 -0.95 11.85 -4.75
C VAL A 147 -1.02 11.59 -3.26
N LEU A 148 0.12 11.27 -2.66
CA LEU A 148 0.24 11.22 -1.20
C LEU A 148 0.64 12.61 -0.70
N MET A 149 -0.10 13.12 0.28
CA MET A 149 0.10 14.47 0.81
C MET A 149 0.60 14.40 2.24
N GLU A 150 1.59 15.23 2.58
CA GLU A 150 2.03 15.45 3.94
C GLU A 150 1.01 16.28 4.73
N LYS A 151 0.99 16.09 6.05
CA LYS A 151 0.20 16.90 6.96
C LYS A 151 0.89 18.24 7.16
N ASN A 152 0.29 19.31 6.65
CA ASN A 152 0.71 20.66 7.00
C ASN A 152 0.31 20.94 8.46
N TYR A 153 1.30 20.97 9.34
CA TYR A 153 1.16 21.60 10.65
C TYR A 153 1.33 23.11 10.45
N LEU A 154 0.22 23.80 10.15
CA LEU A 154 0.16 25.26 10.29
C LEU A 154 0.21 25.65 11.77
#